data_AF-M6UEW7-F1
#
_entry.id   AF-M6UEW7-F1
#
_cell.length_a   1.000
_cell.length_b   1.000
_cell.length_c   1.000
_cell.angle_alpha   90.00
_cell.angle_beta   90.00
_cell.angle_gamma   90.00
#
_symmetry.space_group_name_H-M   'P 1'
#
loop_
_entity.id
_entity.type
_entity.pdbx_description
1 polymer ?
#
loop_
_entity_poly.entity_id
_entity_poly.type
_entity_poly.pdbx_seq_one_letter_code
_entity_poly.pdbx_strand_id
1 'polypeptide(L)'
;MNLIHSIFAFLIFGFSVSVWGQADPYPIKDCIGKDGNSDIYKILKMKEGDVLQGTWEDTITGTPGDSVNWASSFYKHPRLATTYSSVKPKEFKKLKEWAKATCGDYTPYGVQYNDQYTTCFDLSKNKGIGEIVLSPITLEEKNIYFQLSFVTKDAFIDKLFTQISFPKKIRFYFLIPERVETGVRGGNVFANLKLVASQEAEIPFKEGYLKIPIQAYDKIRSQFKVDRKKVYHDNIIVAAEVLEIYESKGNSEDSKTCIDEISNTMGEKYYQKKLMKP
;
A
#
# COMPACT_ATOMS: atom_id res chain seq x y z
N MET A 1 52.32 -44.34 -4.97
CA MET A 1 51.83 -43.09 -4.34
C MET A 1 52.24 -41.92 -5.23
N ASN A 2 51.39 -41.04 -5.78
CA ASN A 2 49.95 -40.87 -5.63
C ASN A 2 49.40 -40.06 -6.84
N LEU A 3 48.95 -40.76 -7.89
CA LEU A 3 48.02 -40.18 -8.89
C LEU A 3 46.71 -39.69 -8.22
N ILE A 4 46.46 -40.17 -7.01
CA ILE A 4 45.37 -39.79 -6.10
C ILE A 4 45.49 -38.32 -5.63
N HIS A 5 46.70 -37.74 -5.57
CA HIS A 5 46.87 -36.38 -5.06
C HIS A 5 46.54 -35.29 -6.07
N SER A 6 46.62 -35.57 -7.38
CA SER A 6 46.21 -34.61 -8.42
C SER A 6 44.70 -34.52 -8.60
N ILE A 7 43.96 -35.63 -8.39
CA ILE A 7 42.50 -35.63 -8.46
C ILE A 7 41.90 -34.90 -7.24
N PHE A 8 42.56 -35.01 -6.08
CA PHE A 8 42.13 -34.30 -4.87
C PHE A 8 42.31 -32.77 -4.99
N ALA A 9 43.38 -32.30 -5.63
CA ALA A 9 43.59 -30.87 -5.86
C ALA A 9 42.58 -30.27 -6.86
N PHE A 10 42.15 -31.04 -7.88
CA PHE A 10 41.11 -30.60 -8.81
C PHE A 10 39.70 -30.65 -8.22
N LEU A 11 39.42 -31.58 -7.30
CA LEU A 11 38.15 -31.60 -6.55
C LEU A 11 38.01 -30.43 -5.57
N ILE A 12 39.12 -29.96 -4.98
CA ILE A 12 39.12 -28.81 -4.08
C ILE A 12 38.94 -27.49 -4.87
N PHE A 13 39.43 -27.40 -6.11
CA PHE A 13 39.16 -26.25 -6.99
C PHE A 13 37.83 -26.33 -7.75
N GLY A 14 37.19 -27.50 -7.83
CA GLY A 14 35.88 -27.69 -8.47
C GLY A 14 34.68 -27.30 -7.60
N PHE A 15 34.87 -27.18 -6.28
CA PHE A 15 33.80 -26.79 -5.33
C PHE A 15 33.83 -25.31 -4.92
N SER A 16 34.77 -24.50 -5.43
CA SER A 16 34.79 -23.06 -5.19
C SER A 16 33.92 -22.27 -6.18
N VAL A 17 33.23 -22.94 -7.11
CA VAL A 17 32.25 -22.29 -7.97
C VAL A 17 30.90 -22.28 -7.26
N SER A 18 30.50 -21.08 -6.85
CA SER A 18 29.14 -20.68 -6.49
C SER A 18 28.75 -20.75 -5.00
N VAL A 19 29.48 -20.02 -4.16
CA VAL A 19 28.78 -19.16 -3.19
C VAL A 19 28.32 -17.90 -3.94
N TRP A 20 27.50 -18.09 -4.97
CA TRP A 20 26.61 -17.02 -5.41
C TRP A 20 25.79 -16.69 -4.17
N GLY A 21 25.91 -15.46 -3.68
CA GLY A 21 25.14 -14.99 -2.54
C GLY A 21 23.72 -15.49 -2.70
N GLN A 22 23.28 -16.37 -1.79
CA GLN A 22 21.91 -16.88 -1.81
C GLN A 22 21.01 -15.68 -2.04
N ALA A 23 20.27 -15.69 -3.16
CA ALA A 23 19.30 -14.65 -3.47
C ALA A 23 18.52 -14.38 -2.20
N ASP A 24 18.41 -13.10 -1.81
CA ASP A 24 17.68 -12.72 -0.60
C ASP A 24 16.32 -13.44 -0.68
N PRO A 25 15.98 -14.33 0.27
CA PRO A 25 14.72 -15.06 0.22
C PRO A 25 13.52 -14.12 0.23
N TYR A 26 13.74 -12.85 0.57
CA TYR A 26 12.77 -11.78 0.58
C TYR A 26 13.34 -10.53 -0.11
N PRO A 27 13.40 -10.41 -1.44
CA PRO A 27 14.03 -9.27 -2.13
C PRO A 27 13.17 -8.00 -2.10
N ILE A 28 12.80 -7.54 -0.91
CA ILE A 28 11.88 -6.42 -0.66
C ILE A 28 12.62 -5.10 -0.71
N LYS A 29 12.04 -4.11 -1.41
CA LYS A 29 12.49 -2.72 -1.33
C LYS A 29 11.85 -2.09 -0.10
N ASP A 30 12.58 -2.09 1.02
CA ASP A 30 12.03 -1.78 2.33
C ASP A 30 11.88 -0.28 2.65
N CYS A 31 11.24 0.02 3.78
CA CYS A 31 11.11 1.37 4.33
C CYS A 31 12.46 1.96 4.77
N ILE A 32 13.54 1.15 4.81
CA ILE A 32 14.87 1.60 5.22
C ILE A 32 15.58 2.18 4.00
N GLY A 33 15.52 1.47 2.86
CA GLY A 33 16.12 1.85 1.59
C GLY A 33 15.24 2.72 0.69
N LYS A 34 13.94 2.87 0.98
CA LYS A 34 13.03 3.73 0.19
C LYS A 34 12.08 4.55 1.05
N ASP A 35 11.78 5.77 0.57
CA ASP A 35 10.82 6.69 1.20
C ASP A 35 9.40 6.53 0.65
N GLY A 36 9.18 5.60 -0.28
CA GLY A 36 7.96 5.48 -1.08
C GLY A 36 8.19 4.88 -2.46
N ASN A 37 7.16 4.95 -3.30
CA ASN A 37 7.26 4.64 -4.71
C ASN A 37 6.96 5.88 -5.58
N SER A 38 8.03 6.54 -6.04
CA SER A 38 7.93 7.74 -6.89
C SER A 38 7.27 7.50 -8.25
N ASP A 39 7.21 6.25 -8.73
CA ASP A 39 6.54 5.96 -10.00
C ASP A 39 5.03 6.17 -9.91
N ILE A 40 4.46 6.13 -8.71
CA ILE A 40 3.02 6.37 -8.49
C ILE A 40 2.63 7.81 -8.86
N TYR A 41 3.51 8.79 -8.70
CA TYR A 41 3.23 10.17 -9.13
C TYR A 41 3.00 10.31 -10.64
N LYS A 42 3.32 9.29 -11.45
CA LYS A 42 2.97 9.29 -12.87
C LYS A 42 1.46 9.37 -13.09
N ILE A 43 0.65 8.85 -12.15
CA ILE A 43 -0.83 8.90 -12.20
C ILE A 43 -1.33 10.33 -12.35
N LEU A 44 -0.66 11.31 -11.74
CA LEU A 44 -1.04 12.73 -11.81
C LEU A 44 -1.06 13.31 -13.24
N LYS A 45 -0.32 12.67 -14.15
CA LYS A 45 -0.17 13.10 -15.56
C LYS A 45 -0.86 12.14 -16.54
N MET A 46 -1.39 11.02 -16.04
CA MET A 46 -2.06 10.03 -16.88
C MET A 46 -3.38 10.58 -17.41
N LYS A 47 -3.67 10.23 -18.66
CA LYS A 47 -4.97 10.40 -19.29
C LYS A 47 -5.70 9.06 -19.30
N GLU A 48 -7.01 9.10 -19.51
CA GLU A 48 -7.79 7.88 -19.71
C GLU A 48 -7.18 7.05 -20.86
N GLY A 49 -6.94 5.77 -20.60
CA GLY A 49 -6.27 4.87 -21.52
C GLY A 49 -4.80 4.61 -21.20
N ASP A 50 -4.12 5.52 -20.50
CA ASP A 50 -2.72 5.37 -20.12
C ASP A 50 -2.54 4.21 -19.13
N VAL A 51 -1.35 3.60 -19.14
CA VAL A 51 -1.03 2.42 -18.31
C VAL A 51 0.17 2.72 -17.41
N LEU A 52 -0.04 2.55 -16.10
CA LEU A 52 1.03 2.52 -15.12
C LEU A 52 1.61 1.10 -15.05
N GLN A 53 2.83 0.94 -15.53
CA GLN A 53 3.52 -0.36 -15.54
C GLN A 53 3.97 -0.74 -14.12
N GLY A 54 3.75 -1.99 -13.73
CA GLY A 54 4.18 -2.49 -12.42
C GLY A 54 3.44 -3.73 -11.93
N THR A 55 3.75 -4.13 -10.70
CA THR A 55 3.12 -5.25 -10.00
C THR A 55 2.76 -4.85 -8.57
N TRP A 56 1.50 -5.12 -8.19
CA TRP A 56 0.97 -4.86 -6.86
C TRP A 56 0.43 -6.16 -6.28
N GLU A 57 0.86 -6.48 -5.07
CA GLU A 57 0.45 -7.70 -4.37
C GLU A 57 -0.39 -7.29 -3.15
N ASP A 58 -1.59 -7.86 -3.02
CA ASP A 58 -2.40 -7.64 -1.83
C ASP A 58 -1.80 -8.32 -0.59
N THR A 59 -2.39 -8.05 0.56
CA THR A 59 -1.85 -8.46 1.86
C THR A 59 -1.85 -9.96 2.11
N ILE A 60 -2.64 -10.71 1.33
CA ILE A 60 -2.90 -12.13 1.53
C ILE A 60 -1.97 -12.97 0.64
N THR A 61 -1.12 -12.40 -0.22
CA THR A 61 -0.22 -13.16 -1.10
C THR A 61 0.83 -13.97 -0.33
N GLY A 62 1.17 -13.57 0.89
CA GLY A 62 2.00 -14.36 1.81
C GLY A 62 3.51 -14.34 1.53
N THR A 63 3.90 -13.66 0.46
CA THR A 63 5.21 -13.07 0.26
C THR A 63 5.27 -11.78 1.07
N PRO A 64 6.35 -11.49 1.80
CA PRO A 64 6.54 -10.15 2.29
C PRO A 64 6.79 -9.27 1.05
N GLY A 65 5.72 -8.64 0.56
CA GLY A 65 5.73 -7.98 -0.74
C GLY A 65 6.38 -6.60 -0.69
N ASP A 66 6.34 -5.89 -1.81
CA ASP A 66 6.70 -4.48 -1.88
C ASP A 66 5.52 -3.61 -1.43
N SER A 67 5.25 -3.55 -0.13
CA SER A 67 4.16 -2.72 0.41
C SER A 67 4.38 -1.23 0.14
N VAL A 68 5.63 -0.87 -0.18
CA VAL A 68 6.01 0.42 -0.73
C VAL A 68 5.32 0.76 -2.06
N ASN A 69 4.81 -0.22 -2.81
CA ASN A 69 4.11 -0.01 -4.07
C ASN A 69 2.67 0.52 -3.87
N TRP A 70 2.16 0.55 -2.64
CA TRP A 70 0.81 1.01 -2.34
C TRP A 70 0.71 2.51 -2.02
N ALA A 71 1.83 3.24 -1.87
CA ALA A 71 1.78 4.70 -1.73
C ALA A 71 3.03 5.42 -2.24
N SER A 72 2.84 6.69 -2.61
CA SER A 72 3.92 7.55 -3.12
C SER A 72 4.97 7.88 -2.06
N SER A 73 4.58 7.95 -0.79
CA SER A 73 5.48 8.06 0.36
C SER A 73 4.94 7.37 1.61
N PHE A 74 5.83 7.20 2.59
CA PHE A 74 5.51 6.70 3.92
C PHE A 74 6.30 7.44 4.99
N TYR A 75 5.79 7.48 6.21
CA TYR A 75 6.56 7.97 7.35
C TYR A 75 7.63 7.00 7.80
N LYS A 76 8.80 7.59 8.00
CA LYS A 76 9.91 6.96 8.70
C LYS A 76 9.98 7.56 10.08
N HIS A 77 9.79 6.72 11.09
CA HIS A 77 10.03 7.12 12.46
C HIS A 77 11.50 7.64 12.62
N PRO A 78 11.76 8.74 13.33
CA PRO A 78 13.12 9.31 13.43
C PRO A 78 14.13 8.39 14.13
N ARG A 79 13.67 7.50 15.02
CA ARG A 79 14.53 6.57 15.78
C ARG A 79 14.98 5.32 14.99
N LEU A 80 14.65 5.23 13.71
CA LEU A 80 14.85 4.01 12.91
C LEU A 80 16.31 3.73 12.54
N ALA A 81 17.17 4.75 12.49
CA ALA A 81 18.57 4.61 12.07
C ALA A 81 19.58 4.39 13.22
N THR A 82 19.19 4.64 14.48
CA THR A 82 20.14 4.72 15.60
C THR A 82 20.12 3.50 16.53
N THR A 83 19.04 2.73 16.56
CA THR A 83 18.82 1.67 17.58
C THR A 83 18.81 0.25 17.00
N TYR A 84 18.58 0.09 15.70
CA TYR A 84 18.33 -1.21 15.09
C TYR A 84 19.37 -1.56 14.03
N SER A 85 19.72 -2.85 13.93
CA SER A 85 20.69 -3.36 12.95
C SER A 85 20.25 -3.01 11.53
N SER A 86 21.17 -2.47 10.71
CA SER A 86 20.97 -2.28 9.27
C SER A 86 20.94 -3.60 8.49
N VAL A 87 21.27 -4.73 9.13
CA VAL A 87 21.30 -6.04 8.51
C VAL A 87 19.92 -6.70 8.61
N LYS A 88 19.33 -6.96 7.45
CA LYS A 88 18.04 -7.63 7.29
C LYS A 88 18.10 -9.12 7.69
N PRO A 89 17.20 -9.60 8.57
CA PRO A 89 17.11 -11.02 8.91
C PRO A 89 16.58 -11.89 7.77
N LYS A 90 17.15 -13.08 7.60
CA LYS A 90 16.66 -14.10 6.63
C LYS A 90 15.52 -14.97 7.18
N GLU A 91 15.28 -14.95 8.48
CA GLU A 91 14.23 -15.75 9.14
C GLU A 91 12.94 -14.92 9.25
N PHE A 92 11.82 -15.45 8.76
CA PHE A 92 10.55 -14.72 8.66
C PHE A 92 10.08 -14.07 9.97
N LYS A 93 10.17 -14.80 11.11
CA LYS A 93 9.74 -14.26 12.41
C LYS A 93 10.61 -13.07 12.84
N LYS A 94 11.93 -13.20 12.70
CA LYS A 94 12.88 -12.11 12.99
C LYS A 94 12.74 -10.95 12.01
N LEU A 95 12.40 -11.22 10.75
CA LEU A 95 12.11 -10.21 9.75
C LEU A 95 10.89 -9.37 10.15
N LYS A 96 9.83 -9.99 10.69
CA LYS A 96 8.67 -9.25 11.22
C LYS A 96 9.04 -8.34 12.39
N GLU A 97 9.75 -8.88 13.39
CA GLU A 97 10.17 -8.12 14.57
C GLU A 97 11.10 -6.96 14.18
N TRP A 98 12.03 -7.23 13.27
CA TRP A 98 12.94 -6.23 12.72
C TRP A 98 12.20 -5.17 11.90
N ALA A 99 11.26 -5.54 11.03
CA ALA A 99 10.46 -4.59 10.26
C ALA A 99 9.57 -3.73 11.17
N LYS A 100 8.96 -4.32 12.19
CA LYS A 100 8.20 -3.58 13.22
C LYS A 100 9.09 -2.56 13.93
N ALA A 101 10.30 -2.96 14.30
CA ALA A 101 11.26 -2.09 14.98
C ALA A 101 11.83 -0.98 14.07
N THR A 102 12.07 -1.28 12.79
CA THR A 102 12.76 -0.39 11.84
C THR A 102 11.83 0.42 10.95
N CYS A 103 10.55 0.06 10.86
CA CYS A 103 9.54 0.82 10.14
C CYS A 103 8.50 1.39 11.11
N GLY A 104 8.15 0.65 12.17
CA GLY A 104 7.07 0.98 13.11
C GLY A 104 5.82 0.14 12.87
N ASP A 105 4.88 0.19 13.83
CA ASP A 105 3.67 -0.65 13.87
C ASP A 105 2.66 -0.30 12.76
N TYR A 106 2.71 0.94 12.28
CA TYR A 106 1.76 1.52 11.32
C TYR A 106 2.30 1.58 9.89
N THR A 107 3.26 0.72 9.57
CA THR A 107 3.96 0.77 8.29
C THR A 107 3.47 -0.24 7.28
N PRO A 108 3.78 -0.06 5.99
CA PRO A 108 3.36 -0.98 4.93
C PRO A 108 3.70 -2.46 5.20
N TYR A 109 4.66 -2.75 6.09
CA TYR A 109 4.97 -4.08 6.60
C TYR A 109 3.93 -4.70 7.53
N GLY A 110 3.33 -3.93 8.43
CA GLY A 110 2.26 -4.44 9.29
C GLY A 110 1.05 -4.89 8.45
N VAL A 111 0.77 -4.15 7.36
CA VAL A 111 -0.27 -4.45 6.35
C VAL A 111 -0.01 -5.84 5.75
N GLN A 112 1.25 -6.16 5.44
CA GLN A 112 1.67 -7.42 4.82
C GLN A 112 1.73 -8.61 5.74
N TYR A 113 2.04 -8.39 7.00
CA TYR A 113 2.21 -9.48 7.96
C TYR A 113 0.91 -9.85 8.66
N ASN A 114 -0.20 -9.24 8.27
CA ASN A 114 -1.52 -9.37 8.90
C ASN A 114 -1.46 -9.10 10.41
N ASP A 115 -0.49 -8.28 10.81
CA ASP A 115 -0.15 -7.99 12.21
C ASP A 115 -0.42 -6.51 12.52
N GLN A 116 -1.22 -5.87 11.67
CA GLN A 116 -1.53 -4.48 11.79
C GLN A 116 -2.77 -4.25 12.62
N TYR A 117 -2.61 -3.43 13.64
CA TYR A 117 -3.70 -2.88 14.41
C TYR A 117 -4.30 -1.63 13.74
N THR A 118 -3.57 -0.95 12.84
CA THR A 118 -4.01 0.28 12.16
C THR A 118 -3.15 0.54 10.91
N THR A 119 -3.74 0.93 9.78
CA THR A 119 -2.98 1.34 8.59
C THR A 119 -3.02 2.85 8.53
N CYS A 120 -1.92 3.54 8.74
CA CYS A 120 -1.88 4.96 8.40
C CYS A 120 -0.88 5.14 7.28
N PHE A 121 -1.37 5.38 6.06
CA PHE A 121 -0.51 5.87 4.99
C PHE A 121 -0.11 7.28 5.35
N ASP A 122 1.04 7.39 6.00
CA ASP A 122 1.54 8.63 6.56
C ASP A 122 2.26 9.42 5.46
N LEU A 123 1.51 10.35 4.89
CA LEU A 123 1.88 11.19 3.77
C LEU A 123 2.59 12.43 4.32
N SER A 124 3.91 12.31 4.52
CA SER A 124 4.73 13.30 5.22
C SER A 124 5.30 14.39 4.31
N LYS A 125 5.47 14.12 3.02
CA LYS A 125 5.91 15.12 2.03
C LYS A 125 4.79 16.13 1.78
N ASN A 126 5.12 17.44 1.79
CA ASN A 126 4.17 18.52 1.55
C ASN A 126 2.87 18.40 2.39
N LYS A 127 2.97 17.91 3.63
CA LYS A 127 1.82 17.64 4.52
C LYS A 127 0.80 16.68 3.90
N GLY A 128 1.22 15.87 2.94
CA GLY A 128 0.43 14.92 2.17
C GLY A 128 -0.22 15.47 0.92
N ILE A 129 -0.15 16.77 0.64
CA ILE A 129 -0.72 17.33 -0.59
C ILE A 129 0.06 16.80 -1.81
N GLY A 130 -0.66 16.26 -2.79
CA GLY A 130 -0.11 15.62 -3.99
C GLY A 130 0.37 14.18 -3.77
N GLU A 131 0.28 13.66 -2.55
CA GLU A 131 0.58 12.27 -2.26
C GLU A 131 -0.59 11.35 -2.65
N ILE A 132 -0.25 10.11 -2.98
CA ILE A 132 -1.16 9.13 -3.57
C ILE A 132 -1.08 7.81 -2.81
N VAL A 133 -2.24 7.26 -2.46
CA VAL A 133 -2.40 5.93 -1.87
C VAL A 133 -3.24 5.07 -2.82
N LEU A 134 -2.81 3.83 -3.04
CA LEU A 134 -3.51 2.84 -3.85
C LEU A 134 -4.21 1.84 -2.91
N SER A 135 -5.40 1.40 -3.30
CA SER A 135 -6.11 0.33 -2.61
C SER A 135 -6.91 -0.53 -3.59
N PRO A 136 -6.96 -1.87 -3.39
CA PRO A 136 -7.86 -2.72 -4.16
C PRO A 136 -9.32 -2.56 -3.71
N ILE A 137 -10.23 -2.49 -4.68
CA ILE A 137 -11.69 -2.48 -4.47
C ILE A 137 -12.35 -3.44 -5.45
N THR A 138 -13.63 -3.76 -5.23
CA THR A 138 -14.46 -4.48 -6.20
C THR A 138 -15.48 -3.55 -6.85
N LEU A 139 -16.01 -3.93 -8.01
CA LEU A 139 -17.20 -3.30 -8.61
C LEU A 139 -18.49 -4.01 -8.21
N GLU A 140 -18.52 -4.75 -7.09
CA GLU A 140 -19.79 -5.30 -6.57
C GLU A 140 -20.67 -4.18 -6.01
N GLU A 141 -20.05 -3.16 -5.40
CA GLU A 141 -20.70 -1.95 -4.95
C GLU A 141 -20.47 -0.77 -5.91
N LYS A 142 -21.49 0.10 -6.06
CA LYS A 142 -21.38 1.36 -6.85
C LYS A 142 -20.72 2.51 -6.08
N ASN A 143 -20.04 2.20 -4.98
CA ASN A 143 -19.44 3.17 -4.07
C ASN A 143 -18.15 2.60 -3.47
N ILE A 144 -17.32 3.50 -2.94
CA ILE A 144 -16.20 3.16 -2.06
C ILE A 144 -16.46 3.73 -0.68
N TYR A 145 -15.97 3.05 0.34
CA TYR A 145 -15.87 3.59 1.69
C TYR A 145 -14.49 4.20 1.85
N PHE A 146 -14.46 5.45 2.29
CA PHE A 146 -13.24 6.20 2.53
C PHE A 146 -13.18 6.64 4.00
N GLN A 147 -12.02 6.51 4.63
CA GLN A 147 -11.81 6.91 6.01
C GLN A 147 -10.45 7.57 6.23
N LEU A 148 -10.46 8.68 6.97
CA LEU A 148 -9.31 9.55 7.21
C LEU A 148 -8.32 8.96 8.23
N SER A 149 -8.83 8.43 9.34
CA SER A 149 -8.07 7.84 10.44
C SER A 149 -9.04 7.13 11.39
N PHE A 150 -8.52 6.34 12.33
CA PHE A 150 -9.22 5.69 13.45
C PHE A 150 -9.88 6.70 14.41
N VAL A 151 -10.83 7.50 13.91
CA VAL A 151 -11.62 8.38 14.75
C VAL A 151 -12.75 7.55 15.35
N THR A 152 -12.46 6.93 16.50
CA THR A 152 -13.49 6.26 17.30
C THR A 152 -13.81 7.10 18.54
N LYS A 153 -15.08 7.48 18.67
CA LYS A 153 -15.73 8.21 19.77
C LYS A 153 -15.33 9.66 19.99
N ASP A 154 -16.32 10.40 20.50
CA ASP A 154 -16.37 11.84 20.70
C ASP A 154 -15.07 12.46 21.24
N ALA A 155 -14.70 13.60 20.66
CA ALA A 155 -13.52 14.43 20.94
C ALA A 155 -12.18 13.92 20.40
N PHE A 156 -12.14 12.78 19.70
CA PHE A 156 -10.91 12.31 19.07
C PHE A 156 -10.56 13.09 17.80
N ILE A 157 -11.54 13.55 17.00
CA ILE A 157 -11.23 14.31 15.77
C ILE A 157 -10.54 15.64 16.09
N ASP A 158 -11.05 16.41 17.05
CA ASP A 158 -10.47 17.70 17.43
C ASP A 158 -9.07 17.53 18.05
N LYS A 159 -8.90 16.50 18.89
CA LYS A 159 -7.60 16.17 19.48
C LYS A 159 -6.60 15.70 18.42
N LEU A 160 -7.00 14.80 17.53
CA LEU A 160 -6.15 14.28 16.47
C LEU A 160 -5.81 15.39 15.46
N PHE A 161 -6.73 16.33 15.21
CA PHE A 161 -6.49 17.51 14.38
C PHE A 161 -5.49 18.51 14.97
N THR A 162 -5.20 18.42 16.28
CA THR A 162 -4.04 19.15 16.84
C THR A 162 -2.70 18.51 16.46
N GLN A 163 -2.71 17.26 15.96
CA GLN A 163 -1.51 16.47 15.69
C GLN A 163 -1.29 16.28 14.20
N ILE A 164 -2.34 15.97 13.43
CA ILE A 164 -2.24 15.66 12.00
C ILE A 164 -3.27 16.47 11.19
N SER A 165 -2.94 16.71 9.93
CA SER A 165 -3.85 17.30 8.96
C SER A 165 -4.80 16.23 8.42
N PHE A 166 -5.97 16.67 7.92
CA PHE A 166 -6.93 15.77 7.31
C PHE A 166 -7.16 16.10 5.84
N PRO A 167 -7.30 15.10 4.96
CA PRO A 167 -7.78 15.34 3.61
C PRO A 167 -9.11 16.12 3.62
N LYS A 168 -9.16 17.20 2.84
CA LYS A 168 -10.35 18.02 2.58
C LYS A 168 -10.90 17.75 1.19
N LYS A 169 -10.02 17.52 0.23
CA LYS A 169 -10.38 17.24 -1.15
C LYS A 169 -9.49 16.15 -1.69
N ILE A 170 -10.10 15.12 -2.28
CA ILE A 170 -9.40 13.96 -2.83
C ILE A 170 -9.80 13.77 -4.28
N ARG A 171 -8.83 13.43 -5.12
CA ARG A 171 -9.08 12.90 -6.45
C ARG A 171 -8.89 11.39 -6.44
N PHE A 172 -9.93 10.67 -6.85
CA PHE A 172 -9.90 9.24 -7.04
C PHE A 172 -9.66 8.92 -8.51
N TYR A 173 -8.67 8.08 -8.77
CA TYR A 173 -8.37 7.51 -10.09
C TYR A 173 -8.76 6.04 -10.08
N PHE A 174 -9.56 5.60 -11.06
CA PHE A 174 -10.00 4.22 -11.19
C PHE A 174 -9.16 3.51 -12.25
N LEU A 175 -8.40 2.53 -11.79
CA LEU A 175 -7.40 1.83 -12.56
C LEU A 175 -7.79 0.36 -12.73
N ILE A 176 -7.98 -0.08 -13.97
CA ILE A 176 -8.25 -1.48 -14.27
C ILE A 176 -6.92 -2.21 -14.48
N PRO A 177 -6.67 -3.31 -13.74
CA PRO A 177 -5.49 -4.14 -13.97
C PRO A 177 -5.58 -4.85 -15.33
N GLU A 178 -4.48 -4.92 -16.07
CA GLU A 178 -4.44 -5.71 -17.31
C GLU A 178 -4.62 -7.21 -17.04
N ARG A 179 -4.14 -7.64 -15.87
CA ARG A 179 -4.23 -9.01 -15.37
C ARG A 179 -4.27 -9.04 -13.85
N VAL A 180 -5.06 -9.96 -13.31
CA VAL A 180 -5.10 -10.34 -11.89
C VAL A 180 -4.78 -11.82 -11.78
N GLU A 181 -3.78 -12.17 -10.98
CA GLU A 181 -3.40 -13.57 -10.72
C GLU A 181 -3.55 -13.88 -9.23
N THR A 182 -3.72 -15.15 -8.88
CA THR A 182 -3.74 -15.59 -7.49
C THR A 182 -2.31 -15.79 -6.98
N GLY A 183 -1.93 -15.04 -5.95
CA GLY A 183 -0.67 -15.15 -5.24
C GLY A 183 -0.56 -16.43 -4.41
N VAL A 184 0.64 -16.69 -3.89
CA VAL A 184 1.03 -17.98 -3.26
C VAL A 184 0.11 -18.41 -2.11
N ARG A 185 -0.43 -17.47 -1.34
CA ARG A 185 -1.36 -17.75 -0.24
C ARG A 185 -2.82 -17.37 -0.52
N GLY A 186 -3.19 -17.21 -1.80
CA GLY A 186 -4.57 -16.95 -2.21
C GLY A 186 -4.95 -15.47 -2.33
N GLY A 187 -3.99 -14.56 -2.10
CA GLY A 187 -4.14 -13.13 -2.40
C GLY A 187 -4.15 -12.81 -3.89
N ASN A 188 -4.37 -11.56 -4.26
CA ASN A 188 -4.36 -11.05 -5.64
C ASN A 188 -3.03 -10.38 -5.98
N VAL A 189 -2.56 -10.65 -7.20
CA VAL A 189 -1.40 -10.01 -7.83
C VAL A 189 -1.91 -9.23 -9.06
N PHE A 190 -1.87 -7.91 -8.98
CA PHE A 190 -2.29 -7.00 -10.03
C PHE A 190 -1.09 -6.62 -10.89
N ALA A 191 -1.22 -6.78 -12.21
CA ALA A 191 -0.20 -6.36 -13.16
C ALA A 191 -0.74 -5.25 -14.06
N ASN A 192 0.03 -4.16 -14.16
CA ASN A 192 -0.21 -2.99 -15.01
C ASN A 192 -1.58 -2.34 -14.83
N LEU A 193 -1.60 -1.06 -14.48
CA LEU A 193 -2.82 -0.38 -14.08
C LEU A 193 -3.24 0.65 -15.14
N LYS A 194 -4.31 0.36 -15.87
CA LYS A 194 -4.86 1.24 -16.91
C LYS A 194 -5.85 2.22 -16.32
N LEU A 195 -5.63 3.54 -16.50
CA LEU A 195 -6.57 4.57 -16.06
C LEU A 195 -7.82 4.57 -16.94
N VAL A 196 -9.00 4.53 -16.32
CA VAL A 196 -10.28 4.50 -17.05
C VAL A 196 -11.17 5.70 -16.74
N ALA A 197 -11.08 6.20 -15.51
CA ALA A 197 -11.84 7.37 -15.07
C ALA A 197 -11.17 8.00 -13.85
N SER A 198 -11.50 9.25 -13.59
CA SER A 198 -11.19 9.92 -12.33
C SER A 198 -12.36 10.77 -11.87
N GLN A 199 -12.46 11.00 -10.57
CA GLN A 199 -13.43 11.93 -9.99
C GLN A 199 -12.83 12.63 -8.77
N GLU A 200 -13.39 13.77 -8.40
CA GLU A 200 -13.04 14.46 -7.16
C GLU A 200 -14.17 14.32 -6.15
N ALA A 201 -13.82 14.27 -4.86
CA ALA A 201 -14.77 14.35 -3.77
C ALA A 201 -14.27 15.31 -2.70
N GLU A 202 -15.20 16.08 -2.15
CA GLU A 202 -14.97 16.81 -0.92
C GLU A 202 -15.17 15.87 0.27
N ILE A 203 -14.23 15.93 1.20
CA ILE A 203 -14.23 15.16 2.42
C ILE A 203 -14.65 16.10 3.54
N PRO A 204 -15.86 15.96 4.11
CA PRO A 204 -16.27 16.78 5.24
C PRO A 204 -15.40 16.48 6.46
N PHE A 205 -15.11 17.52 7.24
CA PHE A 205 -14.50 17.40 8.57
C PHE A 205 -15.51 16.79 9.56
N LYS A 206 -15.65 15.46 9.55
CA LYS A 206 -16.54 14.72 10.45
C LYS A 206 -15.98 13.34 10.76
N GLU A 207 -16.42 12.79 11.88
CA GLU A 207 -16.05 11.44 12.30
C GLU A 207 -16.74 10.37 11.45
N GLY A 208 -16.12 9.19 11.36
CA GLY A 208 -16.66 8.01 10.67
C GLY A 208 -16.24 7.85 9.21
N TYR A 209 -16.87 6.89 8.55
CA TYR A 209 -16.60 6.56 7.15
C TYR A 209 -17.41 7.45 6.20
N LEU A 210 -16.88 7.65 4.99
CA LEU A 210 -17.55 8.35 3.91
C LEU A 210 -17.90 7.36 2.81
N LYS A 211 -19.20 7.28 2.49
CA LYS A 211 -19.68 6.55 1.32
C LYS A 211 -19.58 7.44 0.10
N ILE A 212 -18.64 7.15 -0.80
CA ILE A 212 -18.35 7.94 -2.00
C ILE A 212 -18.87 7.19 -3.23
N PRO A 213 -19.91 7.70 -3.93
CA PRO A 213 -20.40 7.07 -5.15
C PRO A 213 -19.35 7.10 -6.26
N ILE A 214 -19.22 5.99 -7.00
CA ILE A 214 -18.35 5.89 -8.17
C ILE A 214 -19.16 6.46 -9.36
N GLN A 215 -18.89 7.70 -9.74
CA GLN A 215 -19.66 8.40 -10.79
C GLN A 215 -19.52 7.69 -12.15
N ALA A 216 -18.33 7.16 -12.43
CA ALA A 216 -18.03 6.45 -13.67
C ALA A 216 -18.31 4.94 -13.58
N TYR A 217 -19.12 4.47 -12.63
CA TYR A 217 -19.30 3.03 -12.37
C TYR A 217 -19.68 2.23 -13.64
N ASP A 218 -20.70 2.68 -14.38
CA ASP A 218 -21.16 1.96 -15.57
C ASP A 218 -20.11 1.99 -16.69
N LYS A 219 -19.34 3.08 -16.81
CA LYS A 219 -18.20 3.20 -17.73
C LYS A 219 -17.12 2.19 -17.38
N ILE A 220 -16.71 2.11 -16.11
CA ILE A 220 -15.68 1.17 -15.65
C ILE A 220 -16.18 -0.27 -15.84
N ARG A 221 -17.41 -0.58 -15.42
CA ARG A 221 -18.03 -1.90 -15.54
C ARG A 221 -18.12 -2.37 -17.00
N SER A 222 -18.32 -1.45 -17.95
CA SER A 222 -18.38 -1.79 -19.38
C SER A 222 -17.06 -2.34 -19.93
N GLN A 223 -15.91 -1.99 -19.33
CA GLN A 223 -14.60 -2.47 -19.77
C GLN A 223 -14.43 -3.98 -19.57
N PHE A 224 -15.07 -4.55 -18.54
CA PHE A 224 -15.00 -5.99 -18.24
C PHE A 224 -15.85 -6.84 -19.17
N LYS A 225 -16.91 -6.28 -19.76
CA LYS A 225 -17.82 -7.03 -20.66
C LYS A 225 -17.16 -7.46 -21.98
N VAL A 226 -16.10 -6.78 -22.38
CA VAL A 226 -15.37 -7.03 -23.63
C VAL A 226 -14.42 -8.24 -23.50
N ASP A 227 -13.93 -8.54 -22.28
CA ASP A 227 -12.86 -9.51 -22.06
C ASP A 227 -13.33 -10.75 -21.26
N ARG A 228 -14.37 -11.44 -21.76
CA ARG A 228 -15.01 -12.61 -21.11
C ARG A 228 -14.06 -13.78 -20.79
N LYS A 229 -12.84 -13.79 -21.34
CA LYS A 229 -11.84 -14.86 -21.13
C LYS A 229 -10.93 -14.59 -19.94
N LYS A 230 -10.89 -13.36 -19.43
CA LYS A 230 -10.23 -13.02 -18.16
C LYS A 230 -11.24 -13.16 -17.03
N VAL A 231 -11.49 -14.41 -16.66
CA VAL A 231 -12.06 -14.73 -15.34
C VAL A 231 -11.10 -14.14 -14.29
N TYR A 232 -11.63 -13.73 -13.14
CA TYR A 232 -10.97 -13.02 -12.03
C TYR A 232 -11.22 -11.51 -11.92
N HIS A 233 -12.53 -11.23 -12.00
CA HIS A 233 -13.30 -10.40 -11.08
C HIS A 233 -13.20 -8.89 -11.21
N ASP A 234 -14.28 -8.27 -10.74
CA ASP A 234 -14.54 -6.85 -10.60
C ASP A 234 -13.50 -6.09 -9.76
N ASN A 235 -12.34 -6.68 -9.50
CA ASN A 235 -11.25 -6.14 -8.72
C ASN A 235 -10.50 -5.09 -9.55
N ILE A 236 -10.51 -3.86 -9.04
CA ILE A 236 -9.76 -2.73 -9.61
C ILE A 236 -8.93 -2.08 -8.52
N ILE A 237 -7.99 -1.25 -8.95
CA ILE A 237 -7.26 -0.38 -8.02
C ILE A 237 -7.89 1.00 -8.07
N VAL A 238 -8.14 1.58 -6.90
CA VAL A 238 -8.40 3.01 -6.76
C VAL A 238 -7.16 3.68 -6.21
N ALA A 239 -6.71 4.77 -6.85
CA ALA A 239 -5.68 5.63 -6.31
C ALA A 239 -6.34 6.92 -5.78
N ALA A 240 -6.03 7.30 -4.55
CA ALA A 240 -6.50 8.50 -3.90
C ALA A 240 -5.35 9.51 -3.79
N GLU A 241 -5.47 10.62 -4.50
CA GLU A 241 -4.57 11.78 -4.42
C GLU A 241 -5.18 12.82 -3.48
N VAL A 242 -4.40 13.30 -2.51
CA VAL A 242 -4.82 14.40 -1.64
C VAL A 242 -4.59 15.74 -2.34
N LEU A 243 -5.67 16.44 -2.69
CA LEU A 243 -5.60 17.74 -3.37
C LEU A 243 -5.55 18.91 -2.39
N GLU A 244 -6.34 18.83 -1.32
CA GLU A 244 -6.43 19.85 -0.29
C GLU A 244 -6.55 19.17 1.07
N ILE A 245 -6.11 19.88 2.11
CA ILE A 245 -6.20 19.43 3.50
C ILE A 245 -6.87 20.48 4.37
N TYR A 246 -7.54 20.02 5.43
CA TYR A 246 -7.67 20.80 6.65
C TYR A 246 -6.32 20.76 7.34
N GLU A 247 -5.68 21.92 7.44
CA GLU A 247 -4.37 22.03 8.06
C GLU A 247 -4.49 21.97 9.59
N SER A 248 -3.71 21.09 10.22
CA SER A 248 -3.71 20.93 11.67
C SER A 248 -3.37 22.23 12.41
N LYS A 249 -3.90 22.39 13.62
CA LYS A 249 -3.60 23.54 14.49
C LYS A 249 -2.28 23.38 15.28
N GLY A 250 -1.56 22.28 15.09
CA GLY A 250 -0.32 21.94 15.81
C GLY A 250 0.95 22.50 15.19
N ASN A 251 2.10 22.25 15.83
CA ASN A 251 3.40 22.64 15.29
C ASN A 251 3.71 21.84 14.01
N SER A 252 4.29 22.53 13.02
CA SER A 252 4.40 22.09 11.62
C SER A 252 5.21 20.80 11.38
N GLU A 253 6.08 20.38 12.29
CA GLU A 253 6.94 19.20 12.09
C GLU A 253 6.19 17.86 12.10
N ASP A 254 5.00 17.81 12.73
CA ASP A 254 4.17 16.60 12.80
C ASP A 254 2.92 16.66 11.89
N SER A 255 2.78 17.69 11.06
CA SER A 255 1.59 17.96 10.24
C SER A 255 1.46 17.06 9.00
N LYS A 256 1.44 15.76 9.23
CA LYS A 256 1.18 14.71 8.23
C LYS A 256 -0.30 14.57 7.89
N THR A 257 -0.57 13.88 6.80
CA THR A 257 -1.91 13.46 6.41
C THR A 257 -1.99 11.94 6.43
N CYS A 258 -3.10 11.41 6.93
CA CYS A 258 -3.35 9.97 7.02
C CYS A 258 -4.56 9.58 6.17
N ILE A 259 -4.50 8.38 5.59
CA ILE A 259 -5.65 7.67 5.03
C ILE A 259 -5.63 6.27 5.63
N ASP A 260 -6.72 5.87 6.26
CA ASP A 260 -6.83 4.59 6.98
C ASP A 260 -7.47 3.51 6.12
N GLU A 261 -8.52 3.87 5.40
CA GLU A 261 -9.29 2.89 4.63
C GLU A 261 -9.76 3.49 3.30
N ILE A 262 -9.60 2.70 2.24
CA ILE A 262 -10.25 2.88 0.94
C ILE A 262 -10.68 1.49 0.48
N SER A 263 -11.92 1.07 0.75
CA SER A 263 -12.37 -0.26 0.33
C SER A 263 -13.88 -0.37 0.18
N ASN A 264 -14.34 -1.49 -0.36
CA ASN A 264 -15.77 -1.86 -0.45
C ASN A 264 -15.99 -3.38 -0.49
N THR A 265 -15.06 -4.16 0.08
CA THR A 265 -15.02 -5.63 0.00
C THR A 265 -15.81 -6.32 1.11
N MET A 266 -16.06 -5.65 2.24
CA MET A 266 -16.62 -6.28 3.45
C MET A 266 -18.11 -5.94 3.72
N GLY A 267 -18.75 -5.21 2.79
CA GLY A 267 -20.15 -4.78 2.88
C GLY A 267 -20.42 -3.65 3.89
N GLU A 268 -21.44 -2.83 3.64
CA GLU A 268 -21.77 -1.62 4.42
C GLU A 268 -21.79 -1.80 5.94
N LYS A 269 -22.35 -2.92 6.43
CA LYS A 269 -22.44 -3.21 7.87
C LYS A 269 -21.07 -3.38 8.55
N TYR A 270 -20.06 -3.88 7.86
CA TYR A 270 -18.71 -4.02 8.41
C TYR A 270 -18.10 -2.65 8.65
N TYR A 271 -18.20 -1.76 7.66
CA TYR A 271 -17.72 -0.39 7.72
C TYR A 271 -18.49 0.43 8.77
N GLN A 272 -19.80 0.19 8.92
CA GLN A 272 -20.58 0.79 10.02
C GLN A 272 -20.15 0.27 11.40
N LYS A 273 -20.06 -1.05 11.60
CA LYS A 273 -19.89 -1.67 12.93
C LYS A 273 -18.51 -1.45 13.54
N LYS A 274 -17.44 -1.43 12.74
CA LYS A 274 -16.08 -1.20 13.24
C LYS A 274 -15.76 0.27 13.48
N LEU A 275 -16.46 1.18 12.80
CA LEU A 275 -16.06 2.59 12.71
C LEU A 275 -17.10 3.56 13.28
N MET A 276 -18.34 3.13 13.54
CA MET A 276 -19.39 3.98 14.07
C MET A 276 -20.40 3.18 14.92
N LYS A 277 -20.28 3.30 16.25
CA LYS A 277 -21.47 3.38 17.08
C LYS A 277 -21.55 4.82 17.60
N PRO A 278 -22.74 5.46 17.61
CA PRO A 278 -22.92 6.64 18.43
C PRO A 278 -22.53 6.34 19.89
#